data_AF-A0A2D4SNC1-F1
#
_entry.id   AF-A0A2D4SNC1-F1
#
_cell.length_a   1.000
_cell.length_b   1.000
_cell.length_c   1.000
_cell.angle_alpha   90.00
_cell.angle_beta   90.00
_cell.angle_gamma   90.00
#
_symmetry.space_group_name_H-M   'P 1'
#
loop_
_entity.id
_entity.type
_entity.pdbx_description
1 polymer ?
#
loop_
_entity_poly.entity_id
_entity_poly.type
_entity_poly.pdbx_seq_one_letter_code
_entity_poly.pdbx_strand_id
1 'polypeptide(L)'
;MYQVLLSSLWFLGCSDKEAEDTGPPQEEVQTDHPICNALDLPTRPYDSTGPQMFRRHQPAGDFSVPLRDGSTWTLSEKWTGCENYIFLPHWFSISPEKPETYWSTGVLDLLIESDLNVHYFFVPARTSQEDADALGAQMEEWIEEAMLGLTENQAKWWRDRLHVVGASSSDISGLLGDGFASSVGSYGFGIDREQKIRTLGYFPHVSGYSNSLASAGEWPYENRLFAAAYEAIYFNFEAERQIRLDAIDATEVPVFGGDVIEQFEDGTLALPDAQTMSTFDTMEIDIRMECPDKDKAEIGNCGAWDYLAHMWLYDDAN
;
A
#
# COMPACT_ATOMS: atom_id res chain seq x y z
N MET A 1 35.76 -13.36 23.23
CA MET A 1 36.58 -14.53 23.62
C MET A 1 35.59 -15.61 24.04
N TYR A 2 35.57 -16.71 23.29
CA TYR A 2 34.67 -17.84 23.44
C TYR A 2 34.82 -18.51 24.81
N GLN A 3 33.71 -18.99 25.37
CA GLN A 3 33.74 -20.26 26.11
C GLN A 3 32.37 -20.96 26.04
N VAL A 4 32.38 -22.08 25.32
CA VAL A 4 31.35 -23.12 25.30
C VAL A 4 31.66 -24.11 26.42
N LEU A 5 30.64 -24.63 27.12
CA LEU A 5 30.73 -25.93 27.80
C LEU A 5 29.36 -26.62 27.90
N LEU A 6 29.42 -27.94 27.68
CA LEU A 6 28.37 -28.90 27.41
C LEU A 6 27.42 -29.24 28.59
N SER A 7 26.17 -29.54 28.20
CA SER A 7 25.33 -30.69 28.56
C SER A 7 25.39 -31.29 29.97
N SER A 8 24.23 -31.33 30.61
CA SER A 8 23.83 -32.44 31.47
C SER A 8 22.32 -32.66 31.43
N LEU A 9 21.92 -33.82 30.90
CA LEU A 9 20.60 -34.42 31.03
C LEU A 9 20.24 -34.57 32.52
N TRP A 10 19.03 -34.18 32.88
CA TRP A 10 18.33 -34.68 34.06
C TRP A 10 16.99 -35.27 33.62
N PHE A 11 16.83 -36.58 33.85
CA PHE A 11 15.54 -37.24 33.90
C PHE A 11 15.07 -37.23 35.35
N LEU A 12 13.90 -36.65 35.61
CA LEU A 12 13.05 -36.91 36.77
C LEU A 12 11.59 -36.78 36.31
N GLY A 13 10.80 -37.81 36.58
CA GLY A 13 9.54 -38.09 35.87
C GLY A 13 8.27 -37.48 36.45
N CYS A 14 7.25 -37.57 35.59
CA CYS A 14 5.80 -37.69 35.80
C CYS A 14 5.04 -36.56 36.52
N SER A 15 4.30 -35.79 35.72
CA SER A 15 2.87 -35.55 35.98
C SER A 15 2.14 -35.64 34.65
N ASP A 16 1.19 -36.58 34.54
CA ASP A 16 0.32 -36.74 33.38
C ASP A 16 -0.55 -35.48 33.21
N LYS A 17 -0.19 -34.65 32.24
CA LYS A 17 -1.12 -33.79 31.52
C LYS A 17 -0.98 -34.16 30.06
N GLU A 18 -2.09 -34.57 29.45
CA GLU A 18 -2.19 -34.71 28.00
C GLU A 18 -1.71 -33.40 27.38
N ALA A 19 -0.55 -33.46 26.73
CA ALA A 19 -0.10 -32.41 25.85
C ALA A 19 -1.01 -32.48 24.62
N GLU A 20 -1.81 -31.44 24.42
CA GLU A 20 -2.37 -31.17 23.10
C GLU A 20 -1.21 -31.16 22.10
N ASP A 21 -1.33 -32.01 21.09
CA ASP A 21 -0.50 -32.09 19.91
C ASP A 21 -0.59 -30.75 19.17
N THR A 22 0.16 -29.77 19.66
CA THR A 22 0.51 -28.59 18.89
C THR A 22 1.50 -29.10 17.86
N GLY A 23 0.97 -29.31 16.64
CA GLY A 23 1.74 -29.79 15.50
C GLY A 23 3.05 -29.01 15.35
N PRO A 24 4.03 -29.57 14.62
CA PRO A 24 5.35 -28.97 14.51
C PRO A 24 5.23 -27.50 14.07
N PRO A 25 6.11 -26.60 14.57
CA PRO A 25 6.15 -25.22 14.11
C PRO A 25 6.12 -25.25 12.59
N GLN A 26 5.17 -24.56 11.99
CA GLN A 26 5.19 -24.38 10.54
C GLN A 26 6.48 -23.63 10.24
N GLU A 27 7.47 -24.33 9.68
CA GLU A 27 8.57 -23.67 8.98
C GLU A 27 7.89 -22.78 7.94
N GLU A 28 7.95 -21.46 8.16
CA GLU A 28 7.60 -20.50 7.13
C GLU A 28 8.44 -20.87 5.91
N VAL A 29 7.78 -21.38 4.88
CA VAL A 29 8.42 -21.60 3.59
C VAL A 29 8.66 -20.21 3.02
N GLN A 30 9.79 -19.61 3.42
CA GLN A 30 10.29 -18.38 2.84
C GLN A 30 10.63 -18.74 1.39
N THR A 31 9.71 -18.42 0.49
CA THR A 31 9.93 -18.64 -0.94
C THR A 31 11.03 -17.67 -1.34
N ASP A 32 12.25 -18.18 -1.52
CA ASP A 32 13.45 -17.41 -1.83
C ASP A 32 13.24 -16.63 -3.14
N HIS A 33 12.83 -15.36 -3.06
CA HIS A 33 12.59 -14.52 -4.21
C HIS A 33 13.72 -13.50 -4.34
N PRO A 34 14.51 -13.51 -5.44
CA PRO A 34 15.73 -12.71 -5.55
C PRO A 34 15.55 -11.23 -5.25
N ILE A 35 14.40 -10.65 -5.62
CA ILE A 35 14.12 -9.24 -5.34
C ILE A 35 13.88 -8.96 -3.86
N CYS A 36 13.15 -9.85 -3.19
CA CYS A 36 12.78 -9.68 -1.80
C CYS A 36 14.03 -9.81 -0.93
N ASN A 37 14.92 -10.75 -1.28
CA ASN A 37 16.23 -10.88 -0.64
C ASN A 37 17.12 -9.67 -0.87
N ALA A 38 17.14 -9.12 -2.09
CA ALA A 38 17.96 -7.96 -2.41
C ALA A 38 17.52 -6.70 -1.63
N LEU A 39 16.24 -6.66 -1.23
CA LEU A 39 15.65 -5.55 -0.49
C LEU A 39 15.45 -5.83 1.00
N ASP A 40 15.86 -7.01 1.48
CA ASP A 40 15.63 -7.47 2.86
C ASP A 40 14.15 -7.43 3.28
N LEU A 41 13.28 -7.88 2.38
CA LEU A 41 11.83 -7.85 2.53
C LEU A 41 11.25 -9.27 2.62
N PRO A 42 10.29 -9.52 3.52
CA PRO A 42 9.63 -10.82 3.58
C PRO A 42 8.77 -11.07 2.35
N THR A 43 8.76 -12.32 1.90
CA THR A 43 7.84 -12.82 0.88
C THR A 43 6.52 -13.22 1.51
N ARG A 44 5.43 -13.10 0.74
CA ARG A 44 4.11 -13.58 1.12
C ARG A 44 3.53 -14.42 -0.02
N PRO A 45 2.93 -15.59 0.26
CA PRO A 45 2.28 -16.37 -0.78
C PRO A 45 1.10 -15.59 -1.38
N TYR A 46 0.84 -15.83 -2.67
CA TYR A 46 -0.34 -15.29 -3.33
C TYR A 46 -1.61 -15.91 -2.75
N ASP A 47 -2.56 -15.10 -2.32
CA ASP A 47 -3.87 -15.55 -1.86
C ASP A 47 -4.81 -15.77 -3.05
N SER A 48 -4.88 -17.00 -3.52
CA SER A 48 -5.77 -17.42 -4.61
C SER A 48 -7.27 -17.29 -4.31
N THR A 49 -7.65 -17.00 -3.07
CA THR A 49 -9.05 -16.81 -2.66
C THR A 49 -9.53 -15.37 -2.80
N GLY A 50 -8.64 -14.45 -3.19
CA GLY A 50 -8.97 -13.05 -3.43
C GLY A 50 -10.17 -12.91 -4.40
N PRO A 51 -11.24 -12.17 -4.01
CA PRO A 51 -12.41 -12.00 -4.84
C PRO A 51 -12.11 -11.18 -6.10
N GLN A 52 -12.88 -11.40 -7.16
CA GLN A 52 -12.91 -10.53 -8.34
C GLN A 52 -13.69 -9.23 -8.11
N MET A 53 -14.20 -9.02 -6.89
CA MET A 53 -14.88 -7.79 -6.50
C MET A 53 -13.85 -6.72 -6.14
N PHE A 54 -13.95 -5.57 -6.80
CA PHE A 54 -13.07 -4.45 -6.53
C PHE A 54 -13.56 -3.63 -5.34
N ARG A 55 -13.01 -3.88 -4.15
CA ARG A 55 -13.41 -3.20 -2.91
C ARG A 55 -12.19 -2.86 -2.05
N ARG A 56 -12.19 -1.67 -1.44
CA ARG A 56 -11.06 -1.19 -0.62
C ARG A 56 -10.74 -2.17 0.51
N HIS A 57 -9.45 -2.40 0.74
CA HIS A 57 -8.86 -3.27 1.76
C HIS A 57 -9.24 -4.76 1.64
N GLN A 58 -9.97 -5.18 0.60
CA GLN A 58 -10.11 -6.61 0.31
C GLN A 58 -8.88 -7.11 -0.45
N PRO A 59 -8.52 -8.39 -0.27
CA PRO A 59 -7.53 -9.02 -1.13
C PRO A 59 -7.96 -8.92 -2.61
N ALA A 60 -7.05 -8.47 -3.47
CA ALA A 60 -7.25 -8.47 -4.90
C ALA A 60 -7.29 -9.90 -5.42
N GLY A 61 -8.31 -10.27 -6.20
CA GLY A 61 -8.25 -11.47 -7.03
C GLY A 61 -7.22 -11.36 -8.15
N ASP A 62 -7.03 -12.47 -8.88
CA ASP A 62 -6.06 -12.50 -9.97
C ASP A 62 -6.55 -11.63 -11.13
N PHE A 63 -5.62 -11.09 -11.91
CA PHE A 63 -5.92 -10.39 -13.15
C PHE A 63 -4.80 -10.58 -14.15
N SER A 64 -5.14 -10.40 -15.42
CA SER A 64 -4.17 -10.31 -16.51
C SER A 64 -4.45 -9.05 -17.32
N VAL A 65 -3.40 -8.31 -17.67
CA VAL A 65 -3.48 -7.08 -18.46
C VAL A 65 -2.50 -7.12 -19.63
N PRO A 66 -2.94 -6.83 -20.86
CA PRO A 66 -2.03 -6.72 -22.00
C PRO A 66 -1.17 -5.47 -21.85
N LEU A 67 0.11 -5.59 -22.15
CA LEU A 67 1.06 -4.48 -22.19
C LEU A 67 1.36 -4.10 -23.64
N ARG A 68 1.86 -2.87 -23.83
CA ARG A 68 2.18 -2.34 -25.17
C ARG A 68 3.33 -3.04 -25.87
N ASP A 69 4.25 -3.64 -25.11
CA ASP A 69 5.33 -4.47 -25.65
C ASP A 69 4.85 -5.81 -26.24
N GLY A 70 3.53 -6.07 -26.19
CA GLY A 70 2.89 -7.28 -26.67
C GLY A 70 2.86 -8.43 -25.67
N SER A 71 3.43 -8.22 -24.47
CA SER A 71 3.34 -9.18 -23.37
C SER A 71 2.02 -9.06 -22.60
N THR A 72 1.75 -10.03 -21.73
CA THR A 72 0.66 -9.98 -20.77
C THR A 72 1.25 -10.06 -19.37
N TRP A 73 0.80 -9.17 -18.50
CA TRP A 73 1.18 -9.17 -17.09
C TRP A 73 0.07 -9.80 -16.26
N THR A 74 0.40 -10.82 -15.46
CA THR A 74 -0.55 -11.55 -14.60
C THR A 74 -0.11 -11.48 -13.14
N LEU A 75 -1.02 -11.11 -12.23
CA LEU A 75 -0.70 -10.91 -10.81
C LEU A 75 -0.15 -12.17 -10.16
N SER A 76 -0.88 -13.28 -10.24
CA SER A 76 -0.48 -14.53 -9.59
C SER A 76 0.88 -15.08 -10.08
N GLU A 77 1.24 -14.81 -11.34
CA GLU A 77 2.52 -15.24 -11.93
C GLU A 77 3.70 -14.33 -11.55
N LYS A 78 3.41 -13.08 -11.19
CA LYS A 78 4.40 -12.04 -10.86
C LYS A 78 4.40 -11.66 -9.39
N TRP A 79 3.56 -12.33 -8.60
CA TRP A 79 3.42 -12.07 -7.17
C TRP A 79 4.67 -12.51 -6.43
N THR A 80 5.28 -11.55 -5.72
CA THR A 80 6.44 -11.80 -4.86
C THR A 80 6.07 -11.71 -3.38
N GLY A 81 4.95 -11.04 -3.08
CA GLY A 81 4.53 -10.70 -1.72
C GLY A 81 5.42 -9.67 -1.03
N CYS A 82 6.43 -9.13 -1.73
CA CYS A 82 7.29 -8.08 -1.21
C CYS A 82 7.23 -6.77 -2.00
N GLU A 83 6.50 -6.75 -3.12
CA GLU A 83 6.34 -5.57 -3.98
C GLU A 83 4.90 -5.04 -3.95
N ASN A 84 4.77 -3.74 -4.19
CA ASN A 84 3.50 -3.04 -4.37
C ASN A 84 3.22 -2.84 -5.87
N TYR A 85 1.94 -2.78 -6.25
CA TYR A 85 1.52 -2.61 -7.64
C TYR A 85 0.57 -1.42 -7.75
N ILE A 86 0.99 -0.33 -8.41
CA ILE A 86 0.25 0.93 -8.45
C ILE A 86 -0.21 1.22 -9.88
N PHE A 87 -1.50 1.46 -10.04
CA PHE A 87 -2.16 1.71 -11.32
C PHE A 87 -2.51 3.19 -11.43
N LEU A 88 -1.77 3.87 -12.30
CA LEU A 88 -1.80 5.30 -12.48
C LEU A 88 -2.54 5.66 -13.79
N PRO A 89 -3.69 6.31 -13.71
CA PRO A 89 -4.46 6.67 -14.89
C PRO A 89 -3.93 7.94 -15.60
N HIS A 90 -4.09 8.02 -16.91
CA HIS A 90 -3.65 9.17 -17.71
C HIS A 90 -4.38 10.49 -17.42
N TRP A 91 -5.66 10.41 -17.05
CA TRP A 91 -6.63 11.49 -17.22
C TRP A 91 -6.65 12.55 -16.12
N PHE A 92 -5.69 12.54 -15.19
CA PHE A 92 -5.57 13.59 -14.19
C PHE A 92 -4.74 14.76 -14.70
N SER A 93 -5.29 15.95 -14.57
CA SER A 93 -4.59 17.18 -14.93
C SER A 93 -3.67 17.67 -13.82
N ILE A 94 -2.72 18.53 -14.18
CA ILE A 94 -1.89 19.25 -13.21
C ILE A 94 -2.78 20.14 -12.32
N SER A 95 -3.69 20.88 -12.93
CA SER A 95 -4.67 21.73 -12.23
C SER A 95 -5.84 22.11 -13.15
N PRO A 96 -6.86 22.85 -12.67
CA PRO A 96 -7.89 23.40 -13.54
C PRO A 96 -7.35 24.41 -14.57
N GLU A 97 -6.31 25.18 -14.23
CA GLU A 97 -5.66 26.15 -15.13
C GLU A 97 -4.69 25.48 -16.13
N LYS A 98 -4.23 24.28 -15.79
CA LYS A 98 -3.27 23.46 -16.55
C LYS A 98 -3.87 22.08 -16.83
N PRO A 99 -4.76 21.98 -17.85
CA PRO A 99 -5.54 20.77 -18.12
C PRO A 99 -4.70 19.63 -18.69
N GLU A 100 -3.43 19.88 -19.05
CA GLU A 100 -2.50 18.83 -19.42
C GLU A 100 -2.32 17.79 -18.31
N THR A 101 -2.02 16.56 -18.71
CA THR A 101 -1.87 15.46 -17.77
C THR A 101 -0.70 15.69 -16.82
N TYR A 102 -0.87 15.29 -15.55
CA TYR A 102 0.20 15.32 -14.56
C TYR A 102 1.41 14.44 -14.94
N TRP A 103 1.25 13.51 -15.88
CA TRP A 103 2.30 12.63 -16.39
C TRP A 103 3.42 13.41 -17.08
N SER A 104 3.05 14.55 -17.67
CA SER A 104 4.01 15.47 -18.28
C SER A 104 4.96 16.15 -17.27
N THR A 105 4.81 15.92 -15.96
CA THR A 105 5.49 16.72 -14.93
C THR A 105 6.27 15.96 -13.85
N GLY A 106 6.73 14.74 -14.10
CA GLY A 106 7.63 14.14 -13.12
C GLY A 106 7.76 12.63 -13.15
N VAL A 107 7.85 12.00 -14.33
CA VAL A 107 8.19 10.56 -14.38
C VAL A 107 9.56 10.33 -13.76
N LEU A 108 10.59 11.14 -14.08
CA LEU A 108 11.90 11.02 -13.43
C LEU A 108 11.82 11.20 -11.91
N ASP A 109 11.12 12.22 -11.44
CA ASP A 109 10.97 12.49 -10.01
C ASP A 109 10.22 11.35 -9.31
N LEU A 110 9.19 10.76 -9.94
CA LEU A 110 8.54 9.55 -9.45
C LEU A 110 9.58 8.44 -9.20
N LEU A 111 10.43 8.14 -10.19
CA LEU A 111 11.43 7.08 -10.06
C LEU A 111 12.53 7.36 -9.02
N ILE A 112 12.78 8.64 -8.72
CA ILE A 112 13.76 9.06 -7.70
C ILE A 112 13.16 8.95 -6.29
N GLU A 113 11.88 9.33 -6.14
CA GLU A 113 11.18 9.37 -4.86
C GLU A 113 10.60 8.02 -4.45
N SER A 114 10.37 7.11 -5.40
CA SER A 114 9.79 5.78 -5.15
C SER A 114 10.73 4.84 -4.39
N ASP A 115 10.14 4.07 -3.48
CA ASP A 115 10.76 2.85 -2.97
C ASP A 115 11.01 1.85 -4.11
N LEU A 116 12.04 1.01 -3.96
CA LEU A 116 12.46 0.09 -5.02
C LEU A 116 11.51 -1.10 -5.22
N ASN A 117 10.63 -1.40 -4.26
CA ASN A 117 9.70 -2.52 -4.29
C ASN A 117 8.33 -2.14 -4.84
N VAL A 118 8.27 -1.44 -5.97
CA VAL A 118 7.01 -1.02 -6.59
C VAL A 118 7.03 -1.26 -8.10
N HIS A 119 5.88 -1.66 -8.61
CA HIS A 119 5.54 -1.66 -10.02
C HIS A 119 4.54 -0.53 -10.29
N TYR A 120 4.76 0.22 -11.37
CA TYR A 120 3.82 1.22 -11.85
C TYR A 120 3.20 0.77 -13.19
N PHE A 121 1.88 0.81 -13.25
CA PHE A 121 1.09 0.56 -14.45
C PHE A 121 0.52 1.88 -14.94
N PHE A 122 0.97 2.30 -16.11
CA PHE A 122 0.59 3.52 -16.78
C PHE A 122 -0.61 3.19 -17.65
N VAL A 123 -1.78 3.74 -17.31
CA VAL A 123 -3.04 3.30 -17.89
C VAL A 123 -3.63 4.39 -18.80
N PRO A 124 -3.72 4.12 -20.12
CA PRO A 124 -4.36 5.05 -21.05
C PRO A 124 -5.82 5.34 -20.68
N ALA A 125 -6.26 6.54 -21.05
CA ALA A 125 -7.59 7.04 -20.73
C ALA A 125 -8.71 6.18 -21.35
N ARG A 126 -9.93 6.43 -20.85
CA ARG A 126 -11.20 5.83 -21.29
C ARG A 126 -11.61 6.38 -22.65
N THR A 127 -10.84 6.03 -23.66
CA THR A 127 -10.97 6.52 -25.04
C THR A 127 -11.13 5.36 -26.00
N SER A 128 -11.15 5.63 -27.31
CA SER A 128 -11.02 4.58 -28.31
C SER A 128 -9.66 3.88 -28.20
N GLN A 129 -9.53 2.66 -28.74
CA GLN A 129 -8.24 1.96 -28.78
C GLN A 129 -7.18 2.75 -29.56
N GLU A 130 -7.55 3.44 -30.65
CA GLU A 130 -6.62 4.28 -31.42
C GLU A 130 -6.06 5.43 -30.57
N ASP A 131 -6.91 6.10 -29.79
CA ASP A 131 -6.48 7.13 -28.86
C ASP A 131 -5.63 6.55 -27.71
N ALA A 132 -6.00 5.38 -27.19
CA ALA A 132 -5.25 4.69 -26.15
C ALA A 132 -3.85 4.29 -26.65
N ASP A 133 -3.73 3.89 -27.91
CA ASP A 133 -2.45 3.57 -28.55
C ASP A 133 -1.55 4.80 -28.66
N ALA A 134 -2.12 5.95 -29.04
CA ALA A 134 -1.39 7.22 -29.13
C ALA A 134 -0.94 7.74 -27.75
N LEU A 135 -1.83 7.68 -26.75
CA LEU A 135 -1.51 8.06 -25.37
C LEU A 135 -0.48 7.12 -24.76
N GLY A 136 -0.60 5.82 -25.01
CA GLY A 136 0.37 4.82 -24.57
C GLY A 136 1.76 5.07 -25.15
N ALA A 137 1.86 5.41 -26.44
CA ALA A 137 3.13 5.78 -27.06
C ALA A 137 3.75 7.02 -26.40
N GLN A 138 2.94 8.02 -26.07
CA GLN A 138 3.41 9.21 -25.35
C GLN A 138 3.92 8.89 -23.94
N MET A 139 3.26 7.96 -23.23
CA MET A 139 3.74 7.49 -21.93
C MET A 139 5.09 6.77 -22.03
N GLU A 140 5.28 5.94 -23.06
CA GLU A 140 6.57 5.30 -23.34
C GLU A 140 7.68 6.34 -23.57
N GLU A 141 7.40 7.40 -24.33
CA GLU A 141 8.34 8.51 -24.55
C GLU A 141 8.74 9.20 -23.23
N TRP A 142 7.78 9.49 -22.34
CA TRP A 142 8.09 10.08 -21.03
C TRP A 142 8.90 9.15 -20.14
N ILE A 143 8.65 7.84 -20.19
CA ILE A 143 9.45 6.84 -19.47
C ILE A 143 10.87 6.82 -20.04
N GLU A 144 11.04 6.76 -21.35
CA GLU A 144 12.35 6.75 -21.99
C GLU A 144 13.15 8.02 -21.68
N GLU A 145 12.51 9.19 -21.70
CA GLU A 145 13.12 10.46 -21.29
C GLU A 145 13.57 10.41 -19.83
N ALA A 146 12.71 9.92 -18.92
CA ALA A 146 13.07 9.75 -17.52
C ALA A 146 14.26 8.80 -17.33
N MET A 147 14.37 7.72 -18.11
CA MET A 147 15.50 6.79 -18.04
C MET A 147 16.84 7.46 -18.34
N LEU A 148 16.87 8.54 -19.14
CA LEU A 148 18.10 9.29 -19.43
C LEU A 148 18.66 10.03 -18.21
N GLY A 149 17.79 10.31 -17.22
CA GLY A 149 18.17 10.94 -15.95
C GLY A 149 18.73 9.96 -14.91
N LEU A 150 18.70 8.66 -15.18
CA LEU A 150 19.10 7.61 -14.24
C LEU A 150 20.48 7.03 -14.55
N THR A 151 21.11 6.44 -13.53
CA THR A 151 22.28 5.57 -13.76
C THR A 151 21.88 4.28 -14.49
N GLU A 152 22.83 3.60 -15.13
CA GLU A 152 22.56 2.35 -15.85
C GLU A 152 21.88 1.28 -14.96
N ASN A 153 22.32 1.15 -13.71
CA ASN A 153 21.73 0.21 -12.76
C ASN A 153 20.31 0.58 -12.36
N GLN A 154 20.03 1.87 -12.12
CA GLN A 154 18.67 2.36 -11.82
C GLN A 154 17.75 2.17 -13.02
N ALA A 155 18.19 2.55 -14.22
CA ALA A 155 17.41 2.36 -15.44
C ALA A 155 17.12 0.87 -15.68
N LYS A 156 18.09 -0.03 -15.45
CA LYS A 156 17.87 -1.47 -15.52
C LYS A 156 16.82 -1.94 -14.49
N TRP A 157 16.89 -1.46 -13.25
CA TRP A 157 15.91 -1.79 -12.22
C TRP A 157 14.48 -1.39 -12.60
N TRP A 158 14.33 -0.18 -13.12
CA TRP A 158 13.03 0.40 -13.44
C TRP A 158 12.40 -0.16 -14.72
N ARG A 159 13.20 -0.60 -15.71
CA ARG A 159 12.65 -1.23 -16.93
C ARG A 159 11.75 -2.43 -16.67
N ASP A 160 12.04 -3.22 -15.64
CA ASP A 160 11.23 -4.38 -15.28
C ASP A 160 9.99 -4.01 -14.44
N ARG A 161 9.85 -2.73 -14.07
CA ARG A 161 8.86 -2.23 -13.10
C ARG A 161 7.89 -1.20 -13.64
N LEU A 162 8.17 -0.61 -14.79
CA LEU A 162 7.29 0.36 -15.43
C LEU A 162 6.59 -0.31 -16.60
N HIS A 163 5.26 -0.38 -16.51
CA HIS A 163 4.42 -1.09 -17.45
C HIS A 163 3.46 -0.11 -18.09
N VAL A 164 3.44 -0.01 -19.41
CA VAL A 164 2.39 0.73 -20.12
C VAL A 164 1.34 -0.24 -20.61
N VAL A 165 0.10 -0.04 -20.14
CA VAL A 165 -1.04 -0.91 -20.47
C VAL A 165 -1.42 -0.71 -21.94
N GLY A 166 -1.59 -1.82 -22.66
CA GLY A 166 -1.87 -1.85 -24.10
C GLY A 166 -3.34 -1.64 -24.48
N ALA A 167 -4.25 -1.62 -23.50
CA ALA A 167 -5.68 -1.43 -23.71
C ALA A 167 -6.17 -0.11 -23.13
N SER A 168 -7.22 0.46 -23.72
CA SER A 168 -8.00 1.53 -23.09
C SER A 168 -8.53 1.05 -21.73
N SER A 169 -8.52 1.91 -20.70
CA SER A 169 -9.10 1.57 -19.39
C SER A 169 -10.59 1.21 -19.43
N SER A 170 -11.29 1.52 -20.53
CA SER A 170 -12.67 1.07 -20.78
C SER A 170 -12.78 -0.35 -21.36
N ASP A 171 -11.70 -0.86 -21.96
CA ASP A 171 -11.65 -2.16 -22.62
C ASP A 171 -10.92 -3.22 -21.78
N ILE A 172 -10.32 -2.82 -20.65
CA ILE A 172 -9.78 -3.75 -19.65
C ILE A 172 -10.95 -4.51 -19.00
N SER A 173 -10.82 -5.82 -18.90
CA SER A 173 -11.82 -6.71 -18.29
C SER A 173 -11.38 -7.24 -16.93
N GLY A 174 -12.32 -7.84 -16.19
CA GLY A 174 -12.06 -8.41 -14.86
C GLY A 174 -11.76 -7.36 -13.79
N LEU A 175 -11.04 -7.77 -12.75
CA LEU A 175 -10.80 -6.95 -11.56
C LEU A 175 -10.30 -5.52 -11.87
N LEU A 176 -9.34 -5.36 -12.78
CA LEU A 176 -8.80 -4.03 -13.12
C LEU A 176 -9.83 -3.16 -13.85
N GLY A 177 -10.59 -3.74 -14.77
CA GLY A 177 -11.65 -3.04 -15.50
C GLY A 177 -12.74 -2.54 -14.56
N ASP A 178 -13.19 -3.43 -13.66
CA ASP A 178 -14.13 -3.11 -12.59
C ASP A 178 -13.57 -2.04 -11.65
N GLY A 179 -12.27 -2.11 -11.34
CA GLY A 179 -11.56 -1.12 -10.53
C GLY A 179 -11.63 0.29 -11.11
N PHE A 180 -11.25 0.47 -12.38
CA PHE A 180 -11.37 1.76 -13.03
C PHE A 180 -12.83 2.22 -13.16
N ALA A 181 -13.78 1.28 -13.33
CA ALA A 181 -15.22 1.58 -13.44
C ALA A 181 -15.88 1.96 -12.10
N SER A 182 -15.28 1.53 -11.00
CA SER A 182 -15.74 1.83 -9.64
C SER A 182 -15.34 3.23 -9.17
N SER A 183 -16.00 3.71 -8.11
CA SER A 183 -15.52 4.88 -7.36
C SER A 183 -14.23 4.63 -6.57
N VAL A 184 -13.89 3.37 -6.28
CA VAL A 184 -12.70 3.00 -5.50
C VAL A 184 -11.42 3.21 -6.31
N GLY A 185 -11.45 2.91 -7.61
CA GLY A 185 -10.28 2.95 -8.50
C GLY A 185 -10.33 4.01 -9.60
N SER A 186 -11.37 4.86 -9.67
CA SER A 186 -11.48 5.92 -10.69
C SER A 186 -10.38 6.97 -10.63
N TYR A 187 -9.72 7.09 -9.46
CA TYR A 187 -8.57 7.96 -9.21
C TYR A 187 -7.21 7.26 -9.38
N GLY A 188 -7.22 5.99 -9.79
CA GLY A 188 -6.10 5.08 -9.63
C GLY A 188 -6.25 4.25 -8.36
N PHE A 189 -5.47 3.19 -8.29
CA PHE A 189 -5.50 2.25 -7.17
C PHE A 189 -4.16 1.55 -7.02
N GLY A 190 -3.92 0.98 -5.84
CA GLY A 190 -2.80 0.11 -5.55
C GLY A 190 -3.26 -1.30 -5.17
N ILE A 191 -2.36 -2.26 -5.29
CA ILE A 191 -2.41 -3.55 -4.60
C ILE A 191 -1.13 -3.60 -3.79
N ASP A 192 -1.26 -3.60 -2.47
CA ASP A 192 -0.10 -3.64 -1.58
C ASP A 192 0.46 -5.06 -1.44
N ARG A 193 1.52 -5.18 -0.66
CA ARG A 193 2.20 -6.45 -0.35
C ARG A 193 1.35 -7.44 0.46
N GLU A 194 0.27 -6.97 1.08
CA GLU A 194 -0.73 -7.81 1.74
C GLU A 194 -1.86 -8.21 0.78
N GLN A 195 -1.68 -7.97 -0.52
CA GLN A 195 -2.65 -8.17 -1.60
C GLN A 195 -3.89 -7.28 -1.47
N LYS A 196 -3.91 -6.28 -0.59
CA LYS A 196 -5.09 -5.45 -0.35
C LYS A 196 -5.22 -4.39 -1.45
N ILE A 197 -6.44 -4.23 -1.95
CA ILE A 197 -6.80 -3.12 -2.84
C ILE A 197 -6.76 -1.81 -2.06
N ARG A 198 -6.00 -0.84 -2.58
CA ARG A 198 -5.83 0.50 -2.04
C ARG A 198 -6.39 1.54 -3.01
N THR A 199 -7.13 2.52 -2.51
CA THR A 199 -7.57 3.65 -3.34
C THR A 199 -6.47 4.68 -3.38
N LEU A 200 -6.26 5.29 -4.55
CA LEU A 200 -5.43 6.50 -4.64
C LEU A 200 -6.31 7.74 -4.65
N GLY A 201 -5.73 8.85 -4.21
CA GLY A 201 -6.34 10.16 -4.29
C GLY A 201 -5.83 10.98 -5.47
N TYR A 202 -6.08 12.30 -5.38
CA TYR A 202 -5.28 13.26 -6.13
C TYR A 202 -3.87 13.33 -5.54
N PHE A 203 -2.95 13.93 -6.29
CA PHE A 203 -1.55 14.06 -5.89
C PHE A 203 -1.11 15.52 -5.71
N PRO A 204 -1.89 16.39 -5.03
CA PRO A 204 -1.45 17.76 -4.80
C PRO A 204 -0.22 17.74 -3.91
N HIS A 205 0.78 18.55 -4.25
CA HIS A 205 2.00 18.62 -3.47
C HIS A 205 2.33 20.07 -3.09
N VAL A 206 2.91 20.26 -1.90
CA VAL A 206 3.25 21.59 -1.37
C VAL A 206 4.23 22.36 -2.25
N SER A 207 5.13 21.66 -2.95
CA SER A 207 6.03 22.27 -3.95
C SER A 207 5.29 22.76 -5.20
N GLY A 208 4.06 22.32 -5.41
CA GLY A 208 3.17 22.74 -6.49
C GLY A 208 2.35 23.98 -6.19
N TYR A 209 2.72 24.80 -5.19
CA TYR A 209 1.98 26.02 -4.88
C TYR A 209 1.91 26.98 -6.08
N SER A 210 0.70 27.38 -6.47
CA SER A 210 0.43 28.37 -7.50
C SER A 210 -0.31 29.57 -6.91
N ASN A 211 0.34 30.74 -7.02
CA ASN A 211 -0.29 32.00 -6.63
C ASN A 211 -1.49 32.35 -7.52
N SER A 212 -1.54 31.85 -8.76
CA SER A 212 -2.69 32.06 -9.67
C SER A 212 -3.92 31.33 -9.14
N LEU A 213 -3.79 30.03 -8.86
CA LEU A 213 -4.85 29.22 -8.26
C LEU A 213 -5.33 29.82 -6.93
N ALA A 214 -4.39 30.17 -6.04
CA ALA A 214 -4.71 30.82 -4.76
C ALA A 214 -5.49 32.13 -4.94
N SER A 215 -5.07 32.97 -5.89
CA SER A 215 -5.73 34.26 -6.18
C SER A 215 -7.10 34.08 -6.83
N ALA A 216 -7.32 32.97 -7.53
CA ALA A 216 -8.60 32.60 -8.11
C ALA A 216 -9.58 31.97 -7.10
N GLY A 217 -9.13 31.70 -5.86
CA GLY A 217 -9.93 31.02 -4.83
C GLY A 217 -10.03 29.50 -5.05
N GLU A 218 -9.17 28.95 -5.92
CA GLU A 218 -9.06 27.51 -6.19
C GLU A 218 -8.10 26.83 -5.19
N TRP A 219 -8.10 25.50 -5.20
CA TRP A 219 -7.09 24.73 -4.47
C TRP A 219 -5.67 25.09 -4.99
N PRO A 220 -4.77 25.59 -4.13
CA PRO A 220 -3.57 26.28 -4.61
C PRO A 220 -2.40 25.35 -4.93
N TYR A 221 -2.53 24.04 -4.73
CA TYR A 221 -1.44 23.07 -4.92
C TYR A 221 -1.70 22.20 -6.15
N GLU A 222 -0.82 22.31 -7.14
CA GLU A 222 -0.84 21.49 -8.34
C GLU A 222 -0.58 20.01 -8.04
N ASN A 223 -1.19 19.14 -8.84
CA ASN A 223 -0.88 17.71 -8.82
C ASN A 223 0.55 17.46 -9.30
N ARG A 224 1.26 16.57 -8.61
CA ARG A 224 2.62 16.13 -8.96
C ARG A 224 2.65 14.61 -9.02
N LEU A 225 2.98 14.05 -10.18
CA LEU A 225 3.02 12.60 -10.38
C LEU A 225 3.89 11.89 -9.33
N PHE A 226 5.05 12.48 -8.98
CA PHE A 226 5.96 11.86 -8.02
C PHE A 226 5.33 11.61 -6.65
N ALA A 227 4.26 12.30 -6.25
CA ALA A 227 3.61 12.01 -4.97
C ALA A 227 2.93 10.64 -4.95
N ALA A 228 2.73 9.98 -6.09
CA ALA A 228 2.38 8.55 -6.16
C ALA A 228 3.48 7.62 -5.59
N ALA A 229 4.72 8.10 -5.44
CA ALA A 229 5.76 7.39 -4.71
C ALA A 229 5.39 7.18 -3.23
N TYR A 230 4.73 8.17 -2.63
CA TYR A 230 4.40 8.16 -1.20
C TYR A 230 3.36 7.11 -0.85
N GLU A 231 2.57 6.66 -1.82
CA GLU A 231 1.62 5.55 -1.68
C GLU A 231 2.37 4.24 -1.42
N ALA A 232 3.44 3.95 -2.17
CA ALA A 232 4.26 2.76 -1.96
C ALA A 232 4.97 2.80 -0.59
N ILE A 233 5.47 3.97 -0.20
CA ILE A 233 6.08 4.19 1.12
C ILE A 233 5.06 3.93 2.24
N TYR A 234 3.83 4.45 2.08
CA TYR A 234 2.75 4.23 3.03
C TYR A 234 2.37 2.74 3.13
N PHE A 235 2.28 2.03 2.00
CA PHE A 235 1.98 0.60 1.99
C PHE A 235 3.09 -0.22 2.65
N ASN A 236 4.36 0.16 2.47
CA ASN A 236 5.48 -0.46 3.16
C ASN A 236 5.42 -0.22 4.67
N PHE A 237 5.15 1.01 5.10
CA PHE A 237 4.94 1.32 6.51
C PHE A 237 3.84 0.46 7.12
N GLU A 238 2.68 0.33 6.48
CA GLU A 238 1.58 -0.50 6.99
C GLU A 238 1.97 -1.98 7.08
N ALA A 239 2.67 -2.50 6.08
CA ALA A 239 3.13 -3.89 6.06
C ALA A 239 4.14 -4.16 7.17
N GLU A 240 5.14 -3.29 7.34
CA GLU A 240 6.15 -3.39 8.41
C GLU A 240 5.52 -3.24 9.79
N ARG A 241 4.59 -2.29 9.95
CA ARG A 241 3.81 -2.14 11.18
C ARG A 241 3.05 -3.42 11.51
N GLN A 242 2.37 -4.03 10.54
CA GLN A 242 1.62 -5.26 10.77
C GLN A 242 2.54 -6.43 11.14
N ILE A 243 3.66 -6.62 10.43
CA ILE A 243 4.66 -7.66 10.76
C ILE A 243 5.17 -7.50 12.19
N ARG A 244 5.48 -6.26 12.58
CA ARG A 244 5.94 -5.96 13.95
C ARG A 244 4.88 -6.29 14.99
N LEU A 245 3.62 -5.91 14.74
CA LEU A 245 2.52 -6.18 15.66
C LEU A 245 2.26 -7.69 15.79
N ASP A 246 2.25 -8.43 14.67
CA ASP A 246 2.06 -9.88 14.65
C ASP A 246 3.17 -10.65 15.38
N ALA A 247 4.37 -10.08 15.49
CA ALA A 247 5.51 -10.66 16.18
C ALA A 247 5.51 -10.44 17.70
N ILE A 248 4.60 -9.61 18.23
CA ILE A 248 4.53 -9.27 19.65
C ILE A 248 3.38 -10.04 20.28
N ASP A 249 3.67 -10.82 21.33
CA ASP A 249 2.65 -11.38 22.21
C ASP A 249 2.14 -10.29 23.16
N ALA A 250 1.25 -9.44 22.64
CA ALA A 250 0.70 -8.29 23.35
C ALA A 250 -0.57 -8.66 24.12
N THR A 251 -0.74 -8.07 25.30
CA THR A 251 -2.07 -7.97 25.91
C THR A 251 -2.83 -6.86 25.19
N GLU A 252 -3.66 -7.22 24.22
CA GLU A 252 -4.49 -6.27 23.49
C GLU A 252 -5.70 -5.80 24.32
N VAL A 253 -5.88 -4.49 24.40
CA VAL A 253 -7.05 -3.86 25.05
C VAL A 253 -7.79 -3.02 24.02
N PRO A 254 -8.88 -3.53 23.40
CA PRO A 254 -9.62 -2.78 22.40
C PRO A 254 -10.37 -1.62 23.05
N VAL A 255 -10.18 -0.42 22.50
CA VAL A 255 -10.86 0.80 22.97
C VAL A 255 -12.06 1.13 22.08
N PHE A 256 -11.84 1.07 20.77
CA PHE A 256 -12.87 1.34 19.77
C PHE A 256 -13.18 0.05 18.99
N GLY A 257 -14.46 -0.19 18.71
CA GLY A 257 -14.96 -1.39 18.04
C GLY A 257 -14.97 -1.32 16.50
N GLY A 258 -14.44 -0.24 15.92
CA GLY A 258 -14.51 0.01 14.47
C GLY A 258 -15.82 0.68 14.01
N ASP A 259 -16.58 1.26 14.94
CA ASP A 259 -17.77 2.06 14.62
C ASP A 259 -17.40 3.33 13.84
N VAL A 260 -18.36 3.82 13.06
CA VAL A 260 -18.22 5.11 12.38
C VAL A 260 -18.37 6.23 13.40
N ILE A 261 -17.28 6.95 13.65
CA ILE A 261 -17.24 8.08 14.58
C ILE A 261 -17.47 9.38 13.82
N GLU A 262 -18.44 10.18 14.25
CA GLU A 262 -18.63 11.55 13.76
C GLU A 262 -17.90 12.54 14.67
N GLN A 263 -17.02 13.37 14.11
CA GLN A 263 -16.20 14.35 14.82
C GLN A 263 -15.17 13.73 15.78
N PHE A 264 -15.52 13.54 17.05
CA PHE A 264 -14.63 13.03 18.09
C PHE A 264 -15.40 12.07 19.00
N GLU A 265 -14.70 11.04 19.47
CA GLU A 265 -15.21 10.08 20.46
C GLU A 265 -14.11 9.86 21.50
N ASP A 266 -14.48 9.85 22.77
CA ASP A 266 -13.57 9.52 23.86
C ASP A 266 -13.63 8.02 24.15
N GLY A 267 -12.47 7.36 24.06
CA GLY A 267 -12.31 5.98 24.48
C GLY A 267 -11.78 5.91 25.91
N THR A 268 -12.36 5.06 26.75
CA THR A 268 -11.83 4.78 28.10
C THR A 268 -11.49 3.30 28.23
N LEU A 269 -10.29 3.02 28.74
CA LEU A 269 -9.85 1.66 29.04
C LEU A 269 -9.33 1.59 30.48
N ALA A 270 -9.57 0.46 31.14
CA ALA A 270 -8.94 0.15 32.42
C ALA A 270 -7.61 -0.55 32.16
N LEU A 271 -6.53 0.01 32.72
CA LEU A 271 -5.23 -0.66 32.68
C LEU A 271 -5.26 -1.91 33.60
N PRO A 272 -4.50 -2.96 33.29
CA PRO A 272 -4.32 -4.10 34.19
C PRO A 272 -3.82 -3.67 35.58
N ASP A 273 -4.01 -4.54 36.58
CA ASP A 273 -3.55 -4.27 37.94
C ASP A 273 -2.02 -4.06 37.98
N ALA A 274 -1.53 -3.37 39.02
CA ALA A 274 -0.12 -3.00 39.12
C ALA A 274 0.86 -4.20 39.10
N GLN A 275 0.43 -5.38 39.58
CA GLN A 275 1.27 -6.58 39.54
C GLN A 275 1.37 -7.10 38.11
N THR A 276 0.27 -7.14 37.37
CA THR A 276 0.25 -7.49 35.94
C THR A 276 1.03 -6.47 35.11
N MET A 277 0.78 -5.16 35.29
CA MET A 277 1.52 -4.10 34.59
C MET A 277 3.02 -4.15 34.84
N SER A 278 3.46 -4.63 36.00
CA SER A 278 4.90 -4.79 36.31
C SER A 278 5.60 -5.87 35.48
N THR A 279 4.85 -6.73 34.77
CA THR A 279 5.41 -7.72 33.85
C THR A 279 5.54 -7.21 32.43
N PHE A 280 5.00 -6.03 32.11
CA PHE A 280 5.10 -5.40 30.79
C PHE A 280 6.33 -4.48 30.72
N ASP A 281 6.91 -4.37 29.53
CA ASP A 281 8.02 -3.44 29.25
C ASP A 281 7.61 -2.22 28.42
N THR A 282 6.47 -2.30 27.74
CA THR A 282 6.02 -1.32 26.74
C THR A 282 4.52 -1.11 26.82
N MET A 283 4.10 0.15 26.65
CA MET A 283 2.73 0.51 26.35
C MET A 283 2.72 1.16 24.97
N GLU A 284 1.99 0.58 24.03
CA GLU A 284 1.82 1.11 22.69
C GLU A 284 0.34 1.44 22.46
N ILE A 285 0.08 2.56 21.78
CA ILE A 285 -1.24 2.92 21.32
C ILE A 285 -1.21 2.89 19.80
N ASP A 286 -2.08 2.04 19.27
CA ASP A 286 -2.25 1.88 17.85
C ASP A 286 -3.65 2.32 17.45
N ILE A 287 -3.73 3.25 16.50
CA ILE A 287 -4.99 3.81 16.01
C ILE A 287 -5.08 3.55 14.52
N ARG A 288 -6.06 2.74 14.13
CA ARG A 288 -6.42 2.53 12.73
C ARG A 288 -7.68 3.30 12.42
N MET A 289 -7.57 4.27 11.51
CA MET A 289 -8.70 5.01 10.96
C MET A 289 -8.96 4.51 9.54
N GLU A 290 -10.21 4.13 9.25
CA GLU A 290 -10.63 3.73 7.91
C GLU A 290 -11.83 4.56 7.46
N CYS A 291 -12.02 4.61 6.14
CA CYS A 291 -13.22 5.18 5.56
C CYS A 291 -14.37 4.15 5.69
N PRO A 292 -15.57 4.59 6.13
CA PRO A 292 -16.67 3.71 6.51
C PRO A 292 -17.24 2.89 5.34
N ASP A 293 -17.32 3.48 4.14
CA ASP A 293 -17.81 2.79 2.95
C ASP A 293 -16.65 2.27 2.09
N LYS A 294 -16.47 0.95 2.06
CA LYS A 294 -15.39 0.30 1.29
C LYS A 294 -15.64 0.27 -0.23
N ASP A 295 -16.85 0.63 -0.67
CA ASP A 295 -17.22 0.68 -2.10
C ASP A 295 -17.04 2.07 -2.72
N LYS A 296 -16.76 3.11 -1.91
CA LYS A 296 -16.66 4.50 -2.38
C LYS A 296 -15.23 4.97 -2.59
N ALA A 297 -15.04 6.12 -3.21
CA ALA A 297 -13.75 6.83 -3.16
C ALA A 297 -13.45 7.27 -1.70
N GLU A 298 -12.25 7.78 -1.44
CA GLU A 298 -11.96 8.41 -0.15
C GLU A 298 -12.63 9.78 -0.01
N ILE A 299 -12.69 10.52 -1.11
CA ILE A 299 -13.29 11.86 -1.17
C ILE A 299 -14.77 11.78 -0.79
N GLY A 300 -15.14 12.51 0.26
CA GLY A 300 -16.51 12.56 0.78
C GLY A 300 -16.96 11.30 1.53
N ASN A 301 -16.04 10.37 1.80
CA ASN A 301 -16.28 9.15 2.54
C ASN A 301 -15.46 9.11 3.84
N CYS A 302 -14.20 9.51 3.77
CA CYS A 302 -13.30 9.54 4.93
C CYS A 302 -13.46 10.84 5.74
N GLY A 303 -13.12 10.77 7.03
CA GLY A 303 -12.99 11.93 7.90
C GLY A 303 -11.90 12.91 7.44
N ALA A 304 -11.85 14.09 8.06
CA ALA A 304 -10.78 15.07 7.82
C ALA A 304 -9.42 14.51 8.27
N TRP A 305 -8.32 15.13 7.86
CA TRP A 305 -6.96 14.56 8.01
C TRP A 305 -6.23 15.15 9.23
N ASP A 306 -6.84 16.10 9.94
CA ASP A 306 -6.23 16.89 11.02
C ASP A 306 -6.86 16.59 12.40
N TYR A 307 -6.81 15.32 12.82
CA TYR A 307 -7.29 14.94 14.15
C TYR A 307 -6.23 15.18 15.23
N LEU A 308 -6.67 15.76 16.35
CA LEU A 308 -5.90 15.80 17.59
C LEU A 308 -6.28 14.59 18.42
N ALA A 309 -5.32 13.69 18.66
CA ALA A 309 -5.47 12.59 19.60
C ALA A 309 -4.83 12.98 20.93
N HIS A 310 -5.63 12.94 22.01
CA HIS A 310 -5.17 13.22 23.36
C HIS A 310 -5.33 11.97 24.22
N MET A 311 -4.33 11.70 25.07
CA MET A 311 -4.40 10.67 26.09
C MET A 311 -4.26 11.30 27.47
N TRP A 312 -5.12 10.87 28.38
CA TRP A 312 -5.04 11.22 29.79
C TRP A 312 -4.98 9.96 30.63
N LEU A 313 -4.13 9.98 31.66
CA LEU A 313 -4.04 8.93 32.65
C LEU A 313 -4.60 9.46 33.97
N TYR A 314 -5.54 8.71 34.55
CA TYR A 314 -6.21 9.05 35.81
C TYR A 314 -6.00 7.91 36.81
N ASP A 315 -5.84 8.26 38.09
CA ASP A 315 -6.02 7.30 39.18
C ASP A 315 -7.51 7.23 39.54
N ASP A 316 -8.03 6.02 39.76
CA ASP A 316 -9.41 5.79 40.25
C ASP A 316 -9.73 6.50 41.59
N ALA A 317 -8.73 7.10 42.23
CA ALA A 317 -8.85 7.78 43.51
C ALA A 317 -9.39 9.23 43.43
N ASN A 318 -9.82 9.74 42.27
CA ASN A 318 -10.43 11.07 42.13
C ASN A 318 -11.66 11.10 41.23
#